data_AF-A0A970K5L5-F1
#
_entry.id   AF-A0A970K5L5-F1
#
_cell.length_a   1.000
_cell.length_b   1.000
_cell.length_c   1.000
_cell.angle_alpha   90.00
_cell.angle_beta   90.00
_cell.angle_gamma   90.00
#
_symmetry.space_group_name_H-M   'P 1'
#
loop_
_entity.id
_entity.type
_entity.pdbx_description
1 polymer ?
#
loop_
_entity_poly.entity_id
_entity_poly.type
_entity_poly.pdbx_seq_one_letter_code
_entity_poly.pdbx_strand_id
1 'polypeptide(L)' 'MYRVVRVPDVKILRSLGIFPGAVVLKKKRYRLGGPVLVELAARQIALGKDVARSILVKEEA' A
#
# COMPACT_ATOMS: atom_id res chain seq x y z
N MET A 1 7.46 -6.63 -7.53
CA MET A 1 7.19 -5.76 -6.35
C MET A 1 6.48 -4.51 -6.81
N TYR A 2 6.04 -3.61 -5.93
CA TYR A 2 5.39 -2.36 -6.35
C TYR A 2 6.04 -1.13 -5.72
N ARG A 3 6.41 -0.16 -6.55
CA ARG A 3 6.89 1.14 -6.11
C ARG A 3 5.75 2.15 -6.04
N VAL A 4 5.60 2.81 -4.90
CA VAL A 4 4.59 3.85 -4.70
C VAL A 4 4.95 5.08 -5.52
N VAL A 5 4.01 5.55 -6.33
CA VAL A 5 4.13 6.74 -7.18
C VAL A 5 3.42 7.93 -6.53
N ARG A 6 2.21 7.70 -6.02
CA ARG A 6 1.38 8.74 -5.39
C ARG A 6 0.57 8.14 -4.26
N VAL A 7 0.38 8.90 -3.19
CA VAL A 7 -0.48 8.57 -2.05
C VAL A 7 -1.54 9.67 -1.88
N PRO A 8 -2.73 9.37 -1.34
CA PRO A 8 -3.66 10.42 -0.92
C PRO A 8 -3.07 11.23 0.24
N ASP A 9 -3.56 12.45 0.46
CA ASP A 9 -3.15 13.30 1.58
C ASP A 9 -3.74 12.80 2.91
N VAL A 10 -3.18 11.71 3.42
CA VAL A 10 -3.53 11.10 4.70
C VAL A 10 -2.25 10.93 5.50
N LYS A 11 -2.06 11.79 6.52
CA LYS A 11 -0.81 11.88 7.30
C LYS A 11 -0.32 10.53 7.84
N ILE A 12 -1.24 9.63 8.21
CA ILE A 12 -0.89 8.32 8.76
C ILE A 12 -0.13 7.42 7.78
N LEU A 13 -0.34 7.57 6.47
CA LEU A 13 0.33 6.73 5.46
C LEU A 13 1.84 6.92 5.51
N ARG A 14 2.31 8.16 5.64
CA ARG A 14 3.74 8.46 5.74
C ARG A 14 4.35 7.84 7.01
N SER A 15 3.67 7.93 8.14
CA SER A 15 4.10 7.31 9.40
C SER A 15 4.10 5.78 9.34
N LEU A 16 3.25 5.18 8.51
CA LEU A 16 3.22 3.75 8.23
C LEU A 16 4.27 3.31 7.19
N GLY A 17 5.05 4.24 6.63
CA GLY A 17 6.08 3.95 5.62
C GLY A 17 5.55 3.90 4.19
N ILE A 18 4.33 4.37 3.94
CA ILE A 18 3.71 4.43 2.61
C ILE A 18 3.81 5.86 2.08
N PHE A 19 4.78 6.11 1.21
CA PHE A 19 5.04 7.42 0.60
C PHE A 19 5.63 7.24 -0.80
N PRO A 20 5.60 8.26 -1.68
CA PRO A 20 6.21 8.18 -3.01
C PRO A 20 7.67 7.71 -2.96
N GLY A 21 7.99 6.66 -3.69
CA GLY A 21 9.28 6.01 -3.71
C GLY A 21 9.41 4.77 -2.83
N ALA A 22 8.50 4.54 -1.88
CA ALA A 22 8.48 3.33 -1.06
C ALA A 22 8.20 2.08 -1.91
N VAL A 23 8.87 0.97 -1.60
CA VAL A 23 8.63 -0.33 -2.24
C VAL A 23 7.77 -1.19 -1.30
N VAL A 24 6.70 -1.74 -1.85
CA VAL A 24 5.73 -2.57 -1.12
C VAL A 24 5.51 -3.89 -1.85
N LEU A 25 5.30 -4.95 -1.08
CA LEU A 25 4.94 -6.26 -1.61
C LEU A 25 3.48 -6.54 -1.32
N LYS A 26 2.66 -6.71 -2.36
CA LYS A 26 1.27 -7.13 -2.20
C LYS A 26 1.24 -8.62 -1.80
N LYS A 27 0.78 -8.93 -0.60
CA LYS A 27 0.66 -10.31 -0.11
C LYS A 27 -0.69 -10.90 -0.46
N LYS A 28 -1.77 -10.20 -0.12
CA LYS A 28 -3.13 -10.73 -0.27
C LYS A 28 -4.13 -9.61 -0.50
N ARG A 29 -5.16 -9.92 -1.29
CA ARG A 29 -6.39 -9.12 -1.35
C ARG A 29 -7.52 -9.98 -0.79
N TYR A 30 -8.22 -9.49 0.23
CA TYR A 30 -9.35 -10.20 0.80
C TYR A 30 -10.61 -10.04 -0.07
N ARG A 31 -11.47 -11.07 -0.09
CA ARG A 31 -12.74 -11.05 -0.84
C ARG A 31 -13.77 -10.13 -0.14
N LEU A 32 -14.93 -9.91 -0.77
CA LEU A 32 -16.05 -9.14 -0.21
C LEU A 32 -15.70 -7.69 0.19
N GLY A 33 -14.82 -7.05 -0.59
CA GLY A 33 -14.47 -5.65 -0.39
C GLY A 33 -13.43 -5.39 0.71
N GLY A 34 -12.85 -6.46 1.28
CA GLY A 34 -11.86 -6.39 2.34
C GLY A 34 -10.58 -5.61 2.01
N PRO A 35 -9.67 -5.48 2.99
CA PRO A 35 -8.44 -4.73 2.81
C PRO A 35 -7.46 -5.46 1.87
N VAL A 36 -6.49 -4.72 1.36
CA VAL A 36 -5.28 -5.27 0.74
C VAL A 36 -4.20 -5.36 1.82
N LEU A 37 -3.62 -6.55 1.98
CA LEU A 37 -2.48 -6.77 2.85
C LEU A 37 -1.19 -6.56 2.07
N VAL A 38 -0.40 -5.58 2.50
CA VAL A 38 0.91 -5.29 1.95
C VAL A 38 1.99 -5.54 3.00
N GLU A 39 3.17 -5.93 2.55
CA GLU A 39 4.36 -6.02 3.35
C GLU A 39 5.32 -4.90 2.98
N LEU A 40 5.86 -4.26 4.01
CA LEU A 40 6.75 -3.12 3.93
C LEU A 40 7.86 -3.36 4.95
N ALA A 41 9.09 -3.56 4.46
CA ALA A 41 10.18 -4.14 5.25
C ALA A 41 9.72 -5.44 5.96
N ALA A 42 9.78 -5.50 7.29
CA ALA A 42 9.37 -6.66 8.09
C ALA A 42 7.95 -6.53 8.70
N ARG A 43 7.13 -5.57 8.24
CA ARG A 43 5.81 -5.29 8.82
C ARG A 43 4.72 -5.54 7.79
N GLN A 44 3.59 -6.09 8.26
CA GLN A 44 2.39 -6.24 7.45
C GLN A 44 1.38 -5.14 7.79
N ILE A 45 0.82 -4.52 6.76
CA ILE A 45 -0.14 -3.43 6.88
C ILE A 45 -1.39 -3.80 6.10
N ALA A 46 -2.53 -3.80 6.78
CA ALA A 46 -3.83 -3.94 6.15
C ALA A 46 -4.33 -2.56 5.70
N LEU A 47 -4.49 -2.37 4.40
CA LEU A 47 -5.03 -1.16 3.80
C LEU A 47 -6.48 -1.37 3.43
N GLY A 48 -7.38 -0.60 4.06
CA GLY A 48 -8.79 -0.55 3.66
C GLY A 48 -8.94 -0.28 2.16
N LYS A 49 -9.98 -0.83 1.54
CA LYS A 49 -10.18 -0.80 0.08
C LYS A 49 -10.11 0.60 -0.52
N ASP A 50 -10.68 1.60 0.15
CA ASP A 50 -10.75 2.97 -0.35
C ASP A 50 -9.37 3.65 -0.34
N VAL A 51 -8.63 3.48 0.76
CA VAL A 51 -7.24 3.93 0.87
C VAL A 51 -6.37 3.21 -0.18
N ALA A 52 -6.48 1.88 -0.28
CA ALA A 52 -5.70 1.09 -1.24
C ALA A 52 -5.96 1.49 -2.70
N ARG A 53 -7.19 1.84 -3.07
CA ARG A 53 -7.55 2.31 -4.41
C ARG A 53 -6.99 3.70 -4.76
N SER A 54 -6.74 4.52 -3.75
CA SER A 54 -6.22 5.88 -3.93
C SER A 54 -4.69 5.96 -4.02
N ILE A 55 -3.99 4.86 -3.70
CA ILE A 55 -2.54 4.75 -3.81
C ILE A 55 -2.18 4.29 -5.22
N LEU A 56 -1.42 5.12 -5.94
CA LEU A 56 -0.89 4.78 -7.26
C LEU A 56 0.47 4.10 -7.09
N VAL A 57 0.65 2.97 -7.77
CA VAL A 57 1.90 2.21 -7.77
C VAL A 57 2.33 1.86 -9.19
N LYS A 58 3.62 1.63 -9.37
CA LYS A 58 4.22 1.05 -10.58
C LYS A 58 4.77 -0.33 -10.23
N GLU A 59 4.59 -1.29 -11.12
CA GLU A 59 5.24 -2.60 -10.98
C GLU A 59 6.75 -2.44 -11.18
N GLU A 60 7.53 -3.03 -10.27
CA GLU A 60 8.97 -3.22 -10.39
C GLU A 60 9.26 -4.71 -10.56
N ALA A 61 9.96 -5.03 -11.64
CA ALA A 61 10.45 -6.36 -11.97
C ALA A 61 11.60 -6.77 -11.03
#